data_AF-A0A2W6DTR8-F1
#
_entry.id   AF-A0A2W6DTR8-F1
#
_cell.length_a   1.000
_cell.length_b   1.000
_cell.length_c   1.000
_cell.angle_alpha   90.00
_cell.angle_beta   90.00
_cell.angle_gamma   90.00
#
_symmetry.space_group_name_H-M   'P 1'
#
loop_
_entity.id
_entity.type
_entity.pdbx_description
1 polymer ?
#
loop_
_entity_poly.entity_id
_entity_poly.type
_entity_poly.pdbx_seq_one_letter_code
_entity_poly.pdbx_strand_id
1 'polypeptide(L)'
;GLFEINEAASLVADAAHPDANIIFGAVIDDALGDEVRVTVIAAGFDGGSPSYKKAEPRRTQVTVDPPRQPQNGSRSDPVEVGQMAQAGSRPAERPRRTVVFDDDLDVPDFLK
;
A
#
# COMPACT_ATOMS: atom_id res chain seq x y z
N GLY A 1 14.21 9.18 20.88
CA GLY A 1 13.57 7.86 21.04
C GLY A 1 12.37 7.86 21.99
N LEU A 2 12.57 8.08 23.30
CA LEU A 2 11.49 7.87 24.29
C LEU A 2 10.38 8.95 24.22
N PHE A 3 10.73 10.17 23.81
CA PHE A 3 9.79 11.29 23.72
C PHE A 3 8.82 11.10 22.55
N GLU A 4 9.35 10.69 21.39
CA GLU A 4 8.57 10.46 20.17
C GLU A 4 7.61 9.27 20.33
N ILE A 5 8.03 8.22 21.05
CA ILE A 5 7.17 7.07 21.35
C ILE A 5 5.98 7.51 22.22
N ASN A 6 6.22 8.35 23.23
CA ASN A 6 5.16 8.84 24.12
C ASN A 6 4.17 9.75 23.36
N GLU A 7 4.69 10.64 22.52
CA GLU A 7 3.84 11.50 21.68
C GLU A 7 2.96 10.68 20.74
N ALA A 8 3.55 9.69 20.03
CA ALA A 8 2.80 8.81 19.15
C ALA A 8 1.73 7.99 19.90
N ALA A 9 2.07 7.46 21.08
CA ALA A 9 1.12 6.72 21.90
C ALA A 9 -0.04 7.62 22.39
N SER A 10 0.26 8.85 22.78
CA SER A 10 -0.74 9.83 23.21
C SER A 10 -1.71 10.18 22.08
N LEU A 11 -1.20 10.41 20.87
CA LEU A 11 -2.03 10.66 19.68
C LEU A 11 -2.99 9.51 19.38
N VAL A 12 -2.53 8.26 19.54
CA VAL A 12 -3.40 7.08 19.36
C VAL A 12 -4.46 7.02 20.45
N ALA A 13 -4.11 7.31 21.70
CA ALA A 13 -5.04 7.31 22.82
C ALA A 13 -6.14 8.38 22.67
N ASP A 14 -5.76 9.59 22.26
CA ASP A 14 -6.71 10.70 22.03
C ASP A 14 -7.70 10.40 20.90
N ALA A 15 -7.27 9.64 19.90
CA ALA A 15 -8.12 9.20 18.79
C ALA A 15 -8.96 7.96 19.10
N ALA A 16 -8.61 7.21 20.15
CA ALA A 16 -9.29 5.99 20.55
C ALA A 16 -10.56 6.29 21.36
N HIS A 17 -11.37 5.26 21.58
CA HIS A 17 -12.49 5.35 22.51
C HIS A 17 -11.97 5.54 23.95
N PRO A 18 -12.60 6.38 24.80
CA PRO A 18 -12.11 6.66 26.16
C PRO A 18 -11.96 5.41 27.04
N ASP A 19 -12.80 4.40 26.81
CA ASP A 19 -12.75 3.12 27.53
C ASP A 19 -11.94 2.03 26.80
N ALA A 20 -11.20 2.38 25.73
CA ALA A 20 -10.40 1.42 25.00
C ALA A 20 -9.22 0.93 25.87
N ASN A 21 -9.00 -0.39 25.89
CA ASN A 21 -7.78 -0.95 26.46
C ASN A 21 -6.62 -0.77 25.46
N ILE A 22 -5.57 -0.07 25.88
CA ILE A 22 -4.40 0.23 25.03
C ILE A 22 -3.18 -0.50 25.57
N ILE A 23 -2.57 -1.31 24.70
CA ILE A 23 -1.35 -2.05 25.00
C ILE A 23 -0.24 -1.52 24.10
N PHE A 24 0.82 -0.99 24.71
CA PHE A 24 1.97 -0.45 23.99
C PHE A 24 3.22 -1.29 24.20
N GLY A 25 4.07 -1.33 23.18
CA GLY A 25 5.38 -1.97 23.22
C GLY A 25 6.31 -1.30 22.23
N ALA A 26 7.61 -1.41 22.48
CA ALA A 26 8.64 -0.89 21.59
C ALA A 26 9.75 -1.95 21.42
N VAL A 27 10.29 -2.02 20.21
CA VAL A 27 11.46 -2.83 19.87
C VAL A 27 12.51 -1.88 19.31
N ILE A 28 13.75 -2.04 19.74
CA ILE A 28 14.88 -1.26 19.22
C ILE A 28 15.44 -1.98 17.99
N ASP A 29 15.53 -1.27 16.88
CA ASP A 29 16.10 -1.75 15.62
C ASP A 29 17.14 -0.74 15.11
N ASP A 30 18.42 -1.10 15.22
CA ASP A 30 19.54 -0.22 14.83
C ASP A 30 19.55 0.09 13.32
N ALA A 31 18.90 -0.75 12.49
CA ALA A 31 18.83 -0.53 11.04
C ALA A 31 17.91 0.63 10.65
N LEU A 32 17.05 1.11 11.56
CA LEU A 32 16.16 2.24 11.34
C LEU A 32 16.88 3.60 11.47
N GLY A 33 18.06 3.65 12.11
CA GLY A 33 18.77 4.91 12.35
C GLY A 33 17.91 5.90 13.14
N ASP A 34 17.61 7.05 12.53
CA ASP A 34 16.80 8.13 13.14
C ASP A 34 15.30 8.00 12.86
N GLU A 35 14.85 6.95 12.15
CA GLU A 35 13.44 6.73 11.83
C GLU A 35 12.70 5.98 12.94
N VAL A 36 11.38 6.18 13.02
CA VAL A 36 10.49 5.44 13.91
C VAL A 36 9.36 4.82 13.08
N ARG A 37 9.09 3.53 13.30
CA ARG A 37 7.93 2.84 12.72
C ARG A 37 6.91 2.54 13.80
N VAL A 38 5.70 3.01 13.57
CA VAL A 38 4.54 2.76 14.45
C VAL A 38 3.59 1.83 13.73
N THR A 39 3.15 0.78 14.42
CA THR A 39 2.09 -0.12 13.95
C THR A 39 0.95 -0.07 14.96
N VAL A 40 -0.26 0.17 14.48
CA VAL A 40 -1.48 0.22 15.31
C VAL A 40 -2.41 -0.88 14.85
N ILE A 41 -2.88 -1.69 15.80
CA ILE A 41 -3.89 -2.73 15.57
C ILE A 41 -5.09 -2.34 16.42
N ALA A 42 -6.16 -1.91 15.76
CA ALA A 42 -7.41 -1.52 16.42
C ALA A 42 -8.42 -2.66 16.24
N ALA A 43 -8.88 -3.25 17.34
CA ALA A 43 -9.78 -4.40 17.38
C ALA A 43 -10.95 -4.15 18.34
N GLY A 44 -11.93 -5.04 18.34
CA GLY A 44 -13.11 -4.94 19.22
C GLY A 44 -14.18 -3.95 18.77
N PHE A 45 -14.22 -3.59 17.47
CA PHE A 45 -15.34 -2.81 16.93
C PHE A 45 -16.53 -3.72 16.61
N ASP A 46 -17.73 -3.32 17.01
CA ASP A 46 -18.98 -4.06 16.76
C ASP A 46 -19.41 -4.06 15.28
N GLY A 47 -18.79 -3.20 14.46
CA GLY A 47 -18.96 -3.19 13.01
C GLY A 47 -18.07 -4.24 12.37
N GLY A 48 -18.68 -5.35 11.92
CA GLY A 48 -18.00 -6.45 11.24
C GLY A 48 -17.13 -6.05 10.04
N SER A 49 -16.52 -7.06 9.41
CA SER A 49 -15.47 -6.96 8.37
C SER A 49 -15.55 -5.70 7.50
N PRO A 50 -14.45 -4.97 7.32
CA PRO A 50 -14.44 -3.70 6.60
C PRO A 50 -15.11 -3.88 5.24
N SER A 51 -16.15 -3.07 4.99
CA SER A 51 -16.83 -3.09 3.70
C SER A 51 -15.85 -2.58 2.65
N TYR A 52 -15.23 -3.50 1.92
CA TYR A 52 -14.40 -3.19 0.76
C TYR A 52 -15.27 -2.49 -0.28
N LYS A 53 -15.23 -1.15 -0.29
CA LYS A 53 -15.75 -0.37 -1.40
C LYS A 53 -14.83 -0.65 -2.58
N LYS A 54 -15.31 -1.46 -3.52
CA LYS A 54 -14.62 -1.72 -4.78
C LYS A 54 -14.40 -0.37 -5.46
N ALA A 55 -13.14 0.05 -5.58
CA ALA A 55 -12.81 1.27 -6.31
C ALA A 55 -13.23 1.05 -7.76
N GLU A 56 -14.32 1.71 -8.20
CA GLU A 56 -14.71 1.67 -9.59
C GLU A 56 -13.70 2.48 -10.41
N PRO A 57 -13.18 1.93 -11.52
CA PRO A 57 -12.26 2.66 -12.37
C PRO A 57 -13.02 3.80 -13.03
N ARG A 58 -12.84 5.02 -12.52
CA ARG A 58 -13.29 6.24 -13.19
C ARG A 58 -12.51 6.38 -14.49
N ARG A 59 -13.08 5.89 -15.60
CA ARG A 59 -12.55 6.12 -16.94
C ARG A 59 -12.61 7.61 -17.24
N THR A 60 -11.48 8.30 -17.10
CA THR A 60 -11.26 9.60 -17.74
C THR A 60 -11.19 9.36 -19.24
N GLN A 61 -12.27 9.69 -19.96
CA GLN A 61 -12.24 9.74 -21.41
C GLN A 61 -11.42 10.96 -21.81
N VAL A 62 -10.17 10.74 -22.23
CA VAL A 62 -9.37 11.75 -22.92
C VAL A 62 -9.85 11.76 -24.36
N THR A 63 -10.59 12.79 -24.75
CA THR A 63 -10.90 13.07 -26.16
C THR A 63 -9.62 13.54 -26.83
N VAL A 64 -8.99 12.68 -27.63
CA VAL A 64 -7.81 13.04 -28.43
C VAL A 64 -8.33 13.58 -29.77
N ASP A 65 -8.11 14.86 -30.04
CA ASP A 65 -8.32 15.46 -31.36
C ASP A 65 -7.45 14.76 -32.43
N PRO A 66 -7.96 14.54 -33.65
CA PRO A 66 -7.21 13.86 -34.70
C PRO A 66 -6.08 14.74 -35.25
N PRO A 67 -4.87 14.19 -35.52
CA PRO A 67 -3.74 14.97 -36.02
C PRO A 67 -3.89 15.31 -37.51
N ARG A 68 -3.59 16.57 -37.88
CA ARG A 68 -3.49 17.04 -39.28
C ARG A 68 -2.27 16.42 -39.96
N GLN A 69 -2.47 15.83 -41.15
CA GLN A 69 -1.40 15.23 -41.97
C GLN A 69 -0.54 16.30 -42.68
N PRO A 70 0.80 16.21 -42.62
CA PRO A 70 1.69 16.94 -43.53
C PRO A 70 1.92 16.16 -44.83
N GLN A 71 2.07 16.90 -45.94
CA GLN A 71 2.10 16.39 -47.31
C GLN A 71 3.48 15.82 -47.71
N ASN A 72 3.44 14.78 -48.55
CA ASN A 72 4.54 13.97 -49.09
C ASN A 72 5.56 14.75 -49.93
N GLY A 73 6.85 14.42 -49.74
CA GLY A 73 7.96 14.72 -50.66
C GLY A 73 8.94 13.54 -50.71
N SER A 74 9.13 12.99 -51.91
CA SER A 74 9.70 11.68 -52.24
C SER A 74 11.23 11.56 -52.12
N ARG A 75 11.75 10.41 -51.64
CA ARG A 75 12.83 9.60 -52.27
C ARG A 75 13.14 8.31 -51.46
N SER A 76 13.49 7.26 -52.23
CA SER A 76 13.88 5.85 -51.96
C SER A 76 14.96 5.67 -50.86
N ASP A 77 15.12 4.56 -50.10
CA ASP A 77 15.11 3.10 -50.33
C ASP A 77 14.92 2.34 -48.97
N PRO A 78 14.73 0.99 -48.92
CA PRO A 78 14.26 0.26 -47.74
C PRO A 78 15.40 -0.17 -46.78
N VAL A 79 15.23 0.10 -45.49
CA VAL A 79 16.00 -0.55 -44.41
C VAL A 79 15.05 -1.32 -43.49
N GLU A 80 15.04 -2.63 -43.67
CA GLU A 80 14.49 -3.60 -42.75
C GLU A 80 15.48 -3.75 -41.58
N VAL A 81 15.15 -3.19 -40.41
CA VAL A 81 15.77 -3.58 -39.14
C VAL A 81 14.64 -3.90 -38.18
N GLY A 82 14.55 -5.19 -37.87
CA GLY A 82 13.51 -5.82 -37.06
C GLY A 82 13.25 -5.09 -35.75
N GLN A 83 11.97 -4.80 -35.52
CA GLN A 83 11.43 -4.55 -34.21
C GLN A 83 11.37 -5.87 -33.45
N MET A 84 12.18 -6.02 -32.40
CA MET A 84 11.91 -7.00 -31.37
C MET A 84 12.03 -6.36 -29.99
N ALA A 85 10.83 -6.16 -29.41
CA ALA A 85 10.50 -6.12 -27.99
C ALA A 85 11.25 -5.10 -27.10
N GLN A 86 10.61 -3.95 -26.89
CA GLN A 86 10.70 -3.26 -25.61
C GLN A 86 10.25 -4.24 -24.52
N ALA A 87 11.22 -4.69 -23.72
CA ALA A 87 10.97 -5.43 -22.50
C ALA A 87 10.13 -4.54 -21.56
N GLY A 88 8.83 -4.79 -21.54
CA GLY A 88 7.93 -4.23 -20.55
C GLY A 88 8.40 -4.68 -19.18
N SER A 89 8.99 -3.77 -18.42
CA SER A 89 9.18 -3.91 -16.99
C SER A 89 7.80 -3.90 -16.33
N ARG A 90 7.17 -5.08 -16.26
CA ARG A 90 6.05 -5.32 -15.33
C ARG A 90 6.60 -5.16 -13.92
N PRO A 91 5.99 -4.34 -13.06
CA PRO A 91 6.32 -4.36 -11.64
C PRO A 91 6.13 -5.79 -11.14
N ALA A 92 7.15 -6.35 -10.49
CA ALA A 92 7.04 -7.65 -9.85
C ALA A 92 5.92 -7.59 -8.79
N GLU A 93 4.83 -8.30 -9.05
CA GLU A 93 3.75 -8.48 -8.09
C GLU A 93 4.30 -9.28 -6.92
N ARG A 94 4.54 -8.61 -5.79
CA ARG A 94 5.00 -9.28 -4.57
C ARG A 94 3.91 -10.27 -4.15
N PRO A 95 4.24 -11.54 -3.89
CA PRO A 95 3.25 -12.51 -3.46
C PRO A 95 2.62 -12.01 -2.15
N ARG A 96 1.29 -11.82 -2.18
CA ARG A 96 0.52 -11.55 -0.97
C ARG A 96 0.68 -12.77 -0.06
N ARG A 97 1.34 -12.59 1.07
CA ARG A 97 1.48 -13.64 2.08
C ARG A 97 0.09 -13.88 2.66
N THR A 98 -0.54 -14.98 2.26
CA THR A 98 -1.73 -15.49 2.92
C THR A 98 -1.32 -15.89 4.33
N VAL A 99 -1.78 -15.15 5.33
CA VAL A 99 -1.64 -15.56 6.72
C VAL A 99 -2.73 -16.60 6.94
N VAL A 100 -2.32 -17.87 7.05
CA VAL A 100 -3.18 -18.94 7.53
C VAL A 100 -3.15 -18.83 9.05
N PHE A 101 -4.31 -18.61 9.66
CA PHE A 101 -4.44 -18.64 11.11
C PHE A 101 -4.73 -20.10 11.48
N ASP A 102 -3.72 -20.79 12.01
CA ASP A 102 -3.91 -22.08 12.66
C ASP A 102 -4.61 -21.85 14.01
N ASP A 103 -5.65 -22.63 14.32
CA ASP A 103 -6.46 -22.53 15.54
C ASP A 103 -5.68 -22.91 16.83
N ASP A 104 -4.43 -23.38 16.70
CA ASP A 104 -3.57 -23.81 17.81
C ASP A 104 -2.69 -22.69 18.39
N LEU A 105 -2.87 -21.44 17.97
CA LEU A 105 -2.13 -20.30 18.53
C LEU A 105 -2.76 -19.83 19.84
N ASP A 106 -2.03 -20.00 20.95
CA ASP A 106 -2.44 -19.50 22.26
C ASP A 106 -2.68 -17.98 22.23
N VAL A 107 -3.93 -17.58 22.44
CA VAL A 107 -4.31 -16.16 22.56
C VAL A 107 -3.89 -15.67 23.95
N PRO A 108 -3.01 -14.65 24.05
CA PRO A 108 -2.62 -14.08 25.32
C PRO A 108 -3.83 -13.57 26.12
N ASP A 109 -3.78 -13.62 27.46
CA ASP A 109 -4.90 -13.21 28.32
C ASP A 109 -5.35 -11.76 28.11
N PHE A 110 -4.44 -10.88 27.69
CA PHE A 110 -4.76 -9.48 27.41
C PHE A 110 -5.59 -9.28 26.11
N LEU A 111 -5.71 -10.32 25.27
CA LEU A 111 -6.44 -10.34 23.99
C LEU A 111 -7.79 -11.09 24.07
N LYS A 112 -8.14 -11.67 25.23
CA LYS A 112 -9.41 -12.37 25.47
C LYS A 112 -10.54 -11.41 25.84
#